data_AF-E3KDT5-F1
#
_entry.id   AF-E3KDT5-F1
#
_cell.length_a   1.000
_cell.length_b   1.000
_cell.length_c   1.000
_cell.angle_alpha   90.00
_cell.angle_beta   90.00
_cell.angle_gamma   90.00
#
_symmetry.space_group_name_H-M   'P 1'
#
loop_
_entity.id
_entity.type
_entity.pdbx_description
1 polymer ?
#
loop_
_entity_poly.entity_id
_entity_poly.type
_entity_poly.pdbx_seq_one_letter_code
_entity_poly.pdbx_strand_id
1 'polypeptide(L)'
;MPFVQVSAKVQLHYEISYCESGGSESSLRPWLMIVHPLLMDSSYVKSFSDQSVIRSSFNQILFDARHHGRSKNPPSKAIDLFTLAADFAIGLEKLQIPAVHALGTHCWSSEILLRMAAVFPTKVISLCLCSIPPPTLEPYIERAFQECFDSCAYPESVEEWDEGVGAVQWFNFGDPSLIDRDILDEWASVLVRRIPPSRSIDCCLCVWPFLGACKVSKPDHIPDGLRSEIKLPILILRGANNTVFTEAGCQGRLNELPAHEHSKVKTIEDAPLLCTKTHPRETAVCYMDWVKEILDGKYSQSMQAQNSTCWKSNLEKLALYCKNESIVERDPFQSDSYNRNTKEEVEFFGKILADLSTHQVETFSLFGGRAPERWTGASFKEMVPWRFSSRFDEARLSAQGPVLQHSKHDCEVEEIQIKTSVEVCSQDLVGL
;
A
#
# COMPACT_ATOMS: atom_id res chain seq x y z
N MET A 1 -0.94 -17.51 15.31
CA MET A 1 -1.40 -16.37 14.48
C MET A 1 -1.24 -16.75 13.02
N PRO A 2 -2.20 -16.44 12.15
CA PRO A 2 -2.22 -16.93 10.77
C PRO A 2 -1.11 -16.27 9.93
N PHE A 3 -0.14 -17.09 9.52
CA PHE A 3 0.94 -16.70 8.60
C PHE A 3 0.98 -17.71 7.44
N VAL A 4 1.25 -17.24 6.23
CA VAL A 4 1.51 -18.09 5.07
C VAL A 4 2.91 -17.80 4.53
N GLN A 5 3.72 -18.85 4.39
CA GLN A 5 5.08 -18.73 3.86
C GLN A 5 5.02 -18.63 2.33
N VAL A 6 5.48 -17.54 1.72
CA VAL A 6 5.40 -17.33 0.25
C VAL A 6 6.77 -17.33 -0.45
N SER A 7 7.83 -17.14 0.32
CA SER A 7 9.23 -17.37 -0.07
C SER A 7 10.00 -17.90 1.14
N ALA A 8 11.24 -18.39 1.02
CA ALA A 8 12.01 -19.07 2.08
C ALA A 8 12.07 -18.31 3.41
N LYS A 9 12.08 -16.97 3.39
CA LYS A 9 12.17 -16.11 4.59
C LYS A 9 11.00 -15.11 4.72
N VAL A 10 9.95 -15.29 3.92
CA VAL A 10 8.84 -14.35 3.83
C VAL A 10 7.55 -15.03 4.27
N GLN A 11 6.94 -14.50 5.31
CA GLN A 11 5.66 -14.90 5.85
C GLN A 11 4.69 -13.74 5.79
N LEU A 12 3.62 -13.89 5.01
CA LEU A 12 2.54 -12.91 5.01
C LEU A 12 1.59 -13.22 6.15
N HIS A 13 1.27 -12.21 6.95
CA HIS A 13 0.12 -12.27 7.83
C HIS A 13 -1.16 -12.17 6.98
N TYR A 14 -2.21 -12.89 7.36
CA TYR A 14 -3.49 -12.82 6.68
C TYR A 14 -4.68 -12.85 7.63
N GLU A 15 -5.79 -12.24 7.23
CA GLU A 15 -7.09 -12.37 7.89
C GLU A 15 -8.08 -12.99 6.90
N ILE A 16 -8.78 -14.06 7.32
CA ILE A 16 -9.87 -14.67 6.55
C ILE A 16 -11.17 -14.44 7.32
N SER A 17 -12.17 -13.91 6.61
CA SER A 17 -13.50 -13.69 7.16
C SER A 17 -14.53 -14.36 6.26
N TYR A 18 -15.18 -15.40 6.76
CA TYR A 18 -16.25 -16.09 6.01
C TYR A 18 -17.53 -15.26 6.00
N CYS A 19 -18.31 -15.45 4.93
CA CYS A 19 -19.60 -14.78 4.76
C CYS A 19 -20.57 -15.03 5.93
N GLU A 20 -21.30 -14.00 6.38
CA GLU A 20 -22.12 -14.03 7.62
C GLU A 20 -23.47 -14.75 7.49
N SER A 21 -23.97 -14.96 6.27
CA SER A 21 -25.26 -15.65 6.08
C SER A 21 -25.12 -17.15 6.40
N GLY A 22 -25.62 -17.54 7.59
CA GLY A 22 -25.48 -18.86 8.24
C GLY A 22 -26.17 -20.06 7.56
N GLY A 23 -25.82 -20.34 6.31
CA GLY A 23 -26.12 -21.62 5.65
C GLY A 23 -24.87 -22.51 5.56
N SER A 24 -25.06 -23.82 5.45
CA SER A 24 -24.02 -24.85 5.29
C SER A 24 -23.22 -24.78 3.97
N GLU A 25 -23.32 -23.67 3.21
CA GLU A 25 -22.73 -23.47 1.89
C GLU A 25 -21.67 -22.35 1.86
N SER A 26 -21.08 -21.98 3.00
CA SER A 26 -20.05 -20.93 3.05
C SER A 26 -18.86 -21.19 2.11
N SER A 27 -18.54 -22.45 1.83
CA SER A 27 -17.46 -22.85 0.89
C SER A 27 -17.77 -22.57 -0.58
N LEU A 28 -19.03 -22.34 -0.95
CA LEU A 28 -19.45 -22.04 -2.34
C LEU A 28 -19.49 -20.53 -2.63
N ARG A 29 -19.28 -19.69 -1.62
CA ARG A 29 -19.32 -18.24 -1.80
C ARG A 29 -18.07 -17.74 -2.55
N PRO A 30 -18.23 -16.72 -3.42
CA PRO A 30 -17.10 -16.11 -4.11
C PRO A 30 -16.12 -15.50 -3.10
N TRP A 31 -14.85 -15.48 -3.46
CA TRP A 31 -13.80 -14.89 -2.66
C TRP A 31 -13.49 -13.47 -3.11
N LEU A 32 -13.31 -12.57 -2.15
CA LEU A 32 -12.86 -11.20 -2.32
C LEU A 32 -11.52 -11.02 -1.62
N MET A 33 -10.46 -10.75 -2.38
CA MET A 33 -9.18 -10.31 -1.83
C MET A 33 -9.13 -8.79 -1.78
N ILE A 34 -8.87 -8.22 -0.60
CA ILE A 34 -8.74 -6.77 -0.42
C ILE A 34 -7.30 -6.45 -0.05
N VAL A 35 -6.65 -5.60 -0.85
CA VAL A 35 -5.27 -5.18 -0.62
C VAL A 35 -5.26 -3.78 -0.02
N HIS A 36 -4.55 -3.62 1.11
CA HIS A 36 -4.51 -2.38 1.89
C HIS A 36 -3.79 -1.21 1.17
N PRO A 37 -3.89 0.03 1.67
CA PRO A 37 -3.15 1.17 1.15
C PRO A 37 -1.64 1.14 1.43
N LEU A 38 -0.88 1.94 0.68
CA LEU A 38 0.57 2.06 0.85
C LEU A 38 0.84 2.61 2.25
N LEU A 39 1.91 2.13 2.91
CA LEU A 39 2.28 2.48 4.29
C LEU A 39 1.28 2.01 5.38
N MET A 40 0.16 1.40 4.99
CA MET A 40 -0.88 0.94 5.91
C MET A 40 -0.86 -0.60 6.02
N ASP A 41 -1.91 -1.19 6.59
CA ASP A 41 -2.06 -2.65 6.71
C ASP A 41 -3.54 -3.06 6.57
N SER A 42 -3.80 -4.36 6.61
CA SER A 42 -5.15 -4.93 6.49
C SER A 42 -6.16 -4.38 7.49
N SER A 43 -5.75 -3.96 8.70
CA SER A 43 -6.66 -3.35 9.66
C SER A 43 -7.16 -1.97 9.23
N TYR A 44 -6.47 -1.29 8.30
CA TYR A 44 -6.84 0.03 7.81
C TYR A 44 -8.05 0.01 6.88
N VAL A 45 -8.35 -1.15 6.27
CA VAL A 45 -9.47 -1.31 5.32
C VAL A 45 -10.74 -1.87 5.97
N LYS A 46 -10.75 -2.06 7.30
CA LYS A 46 -11.88 -2.67 8.02
C LYS A 46 -13.18 -1.89 7.90
N SER A 47 -13.12 -0.56 7.84
CA SER A 47 -14.31 0.28 7.61
C SER A 47 -15.01 -0.04 6.29
N PHE A 48 -14.28 -0.55 5.29
CA PHE A 48 -14.82 -1.04 4.03
C PHE A 48 -15.18 -2.53 4.11
N SER A 49 -14.26 -3.40 4.53
CA SER A 49 -14.45 -4.85 4.50
C SER A 49 -15.56 -5.35 5.41
N ASP A 50 -15.78 -4.67 6.54
CA ASP A 50 -16.74 -5.07 7.56
C ASP A 50 -18.16 -4.55 7.28
N GLN A 51 -18.36 -3.85 6.15
CA GLN A 51 -19.71 -3.49 5.74
C GLN A 51 -20.56 -4.72 5.47
N SER A 52 -21.77 -4.73 6.04
CA SER A 52 -22.71 -5.85 5.94
C SER A 52 -22.96 -6.30 4.50
N VAL A 53 -23.02 -5.38 3.53
CA VAL A 53 -23.20 -5.73 2.11
C VAL A 53 -22.03 -6.54 1.54
N ILE A 54 -20.80 -6.22 1.94
CA ILE A 54 -19.59 -6.96 1.51
C ILE A 54 -19.49 -8.28 2.29
N ARG A 55 -19.67 -8.24 3.61
CA ARG A 55 -19.61 -9.41 4.52
C ARG A 55 -20.67 -10.47 4.21
N SER A 56 -21.81 -10.08 3.67
CA SER A 56 -22.89 -11.00 3.27
C SER A 56 -22.71 -11.60 1.87
N SER A 57 -21.80 -11.05 1.06
CA SER A 57 -21.65 -11.42 -0.36
C SER A 57 -20.41 -12.27 -0.63
N PHE A 58 -19.34 -12.10 0.14
CA PHE A 58 -18.04 -12.72 -0.13
C PHE A 58 -17.44 -13.42 1.09
N ASN A 59 -16.72 -14.51 0.85
CA ASN A 59 -15.59 -14.88 1.70
C ASN A 59 -14.47 -13.87 1.45
N GLN A 60 -13.80 -13.40 2.49
CA GLN A 60 -12.79 -12.36 2.35
C GLN A 60 -11.41 -12.88 2.75
N ILE A 61 -10.40 -12.42 2.03
CA ILE A 61 -9.01 -12.54 2.46
C ILE A 61 -8.31 -11.18 2.37
N LEU A 62 -7.60 -10.84 3.44
CA LEU A 62 -6.75 -9.67 3.52
C LEU A 62 -5.34 -10.14 3.85
N PHE A 63 -4.35 -9.72 3.06
CA PHE A 63 -2.95 -9.94 3.37
C PHE A 63 -2.32 -8.63 3.84
N ASP A 64 -1.43 -8.70 4.81
CA ASP A 64 -0.45 -7.64 5.01
C ASP A 64 0.69 -7.89 4.02
N ALA A 65 0.99 -6.92 3.16
CA ALA A 65 2.13 -7.04 2.24
C ALA A 65 3.46 -7.12 3.01
N ARG A 66 4.54 -7.51 2.33
CA ARG A 66 5.88 -7.43 2.91
C ARG A 66 6.17 -6.02 3.40
N HIS A 67 6.90 -5.93 4.52
CA HIS A 67 7.24 -4.67 5.19
C HIS A 67 6.03 -3.89 5.74
N HIS A 68 4.82 -4.43 5.63
CA HIS A 68 3.61 -3.81 6.14
C HIS A 68 2.98 -4.70 7.23
N GLY A 69 2.18 -4.07 8.10
CA GLY A 69 1.37 -4.75 9.10
C GLY A 69 2.15 -5.74 9.96
N ARG A 70 1.62 -6.96 10.05
CA ARG A 70 2.16 -8.05 10.89
C ARG A 70 3.07 -9.01 10.14
N SER A 71 3.24 -8.83 8.83
CA SER A 71 4.04 -9.71 8.00
C SER A 71 5.50 -9.74 8.45
N LYS A 72 6.13 -10.90 8.29
CA LYS A 72 7.51 -11.14 8.71
C LYS A 72 8.37 -11.43 7.50
N ASN A 73 9.32 -10.56 7.26
CA ASN A 73 10.24 -10.68 6.14
C ASN A 73 11.52 -9.89 6.43
N PRO A 74 12.69 -10.42 6.04
CA PRO A 74 13.92 -9.63 6.08
C PRO A 74 13.87 -8.52 5.02
N PRO A 75 14.70 -7.48 5.15
CA PRO A 75 15.02 -6.58 4.05
C PRO A 75 15.41 -7.36 2.79
N SER A 76 14.72 -7.08 1.67
CA SER A 76 15.03 -7.66 0.38
C SER A 76 15.45 -6.58 -0.60
N LYS A 77 16.56 -6.81 -1.29
CA LYS A 77 17.06 -5.94 -2.36
C LYS A 77 16.39 -6.22 -3.70
N ALA A 78 15.72 -7.36 -3.81
CA ALA A 78 15.09 -7.86 -5.03
C ALA A 78 13.56 -7.84 -4.88
N ILE A 79 13.02 -6.70 -4.45
CA ILE A 79 11.58 -6.49 -4.28
C ILE A 79 11.09 -5.47 -5.30
N ASP A 80 9.97 -5.79 -5.93
CA ASP A 80 9.23 -4.94 -6.88
C ASP A 80 7.74 -5.32 -6.85
N LEU A 81 6.92 -4.67 -7.68
CA LEU A 81 5.48 -4.95 -7.72
C LEU A 81 5.15 -6.34 -8.28
N PHE A 82 6.01 -6.97 -9.07
CA PHE A 82 5.82 -8.35 -9.54
C PHE A 82 6.05 -9.36 -8.42
N THR A 83 7.03 -9.11 -7.56
CA THR A 83 7.29 -9.88 -6.34
C THR A 83 6.09 -9.83 -5.40
N LEU A 84 5.52 -8.63 -5.18
CA LEU A 84 4.33 -8.44 -4.35
C LEU A 84 3.07 -9.09 -4.97
N ALA A 85 2.95 -9.09 -6.30
CA ALA A 85 1.88 -9.81 -6.99
C ALA A 85 2.00 -11.33 -6.78
N ALA A 86 3.22 -11.86 -6.87
CA ALA A 86 3.51 -13.28 -6.64
C ALA A 86 3.29 -13.69 -5.19
N ASP A 87 3.62 -12.83 -4.22
CA ASP A 87 3.32 -13.02 -2.81
C ASP A 87 1.84 -13.36 -2.60
N PHE A 88 0.93 -12.55 -3.14
CA PHE A 88 -0.51 -12.78 -3.01
C PHE A 88 -0.97 -14.02 -3.77
N ALA A 89 -0.52 -14.22 -5.01
CA ALA A 89 -0.90 -15.40 -5.79
C ALA A 89 -0.48 -16.72 -5.12
N ILE A 90 0.77 -16.81 -4.64
CA ILE A 90 1.29 -17.97 -3.92
C ILE A 90 0.61 -18.11 -2.55
N GLY A 91 0.30 -16.99 -1.89
CA GLY A 91 -0.48 -16.97 -0.66
C GLY A 91 -1.85 -17.65 -0.83
N LEU A 92 -2.59 -17.27 -1.88
CA LEU A 92 -3.86 -17.90 -2.24
C LEU A 92 -3.71 -19.39 -2.52
N GLU A 93 -2.68 -19.78 -3.29
CA GLU A 93 -2.40 -21.19 -3.61
C GLU A 93 -2.15 -22.03 -2.36
N LYS A 94 -1.28 -21.55 -1.46
CA LYS A 94 -0.91 -22.28 -0.24
C LYS A 94 -2.06 -22.37 0.75
N LEU A 95 -2.95 -21.38 0.75
CA LEU A 95 -4.18 -21.39 1.54
C LEU A 95 -5.33 -22.13 0.84
N GLN A 96 -5.09 -22.69 -0.36
CA GLN A 96 -6.09 -23.38 -1.18
C GLN A 96 -7.33 -22.52 -1.47
N ILE A 97 -7.12 -21.20 -1.58
CA ILE A 97 -8.16 -20.25 -1.96
C ILE A 97 -8.24 -20.24 -3.49
N PRO A 98 -9.45 -20.41 -4.06
CA PRO A 98 -9.64 -20.36 -5.51
C PRO A 98 -9.37 -18.96 -6.07
N ALA A 99 -9.61 -18.78 -7.37
CA ALA A 99 -9.55 -17.45 -7.97
C ALA A 99 -10.47 -16.47 -7.23
N VAL A 100 -10.02 -15.22 -7.09
CA VAL A 100 -10.70 -14.20 -6.29
C VAL A 100 -11.16 -13.03 -7.16
N HIS A 101 -12.23 -12.36 -6.75
CA HIS A 101 -12.41 -10.96 -7.09
C HIS A 101 -11.38 -10.17 -6.28
N ALA A 102 -10.59 -9.29 -6.90
CA ALA A 102 -9.58 -8.53 -6.17
C ALA A 102 -9.89 -7.04 -6.17
N LEU A 103 -9.70 -6.40 -5.02
CA LEU A 103 -9.92 -4.97 -4.82
C LEU A 103 -8.64 -4.32 -4.27
N GLY A 104 -8.08 -3.39 -5.04
CA GLY A 104 -6.96 -2.53 -4.63
C GLY A 104 -7.51 -1.23 -4.07
N THR A 105 -7.18 -0.91 -2.81
CA THR A 105 -7.74 0.24 -2.09
C THR A 105 -6.97 1.55 -2.30
N HIS A 106 -5.84 1.50 -3.02
CA HIS A 106 -4.92 2.60 -3.28
C HIS A 106 -4.15 2.36 -4.59
N CYS A 107 -3.54 3.40 -5.18
CA CYS A 107 -2.83 3.32 -6.46
C CYS A 107 -1.76 2.21 -6.52
N TRP A 108 -0.97 2.04 -5.45
CA TRP A 108 0.04 0.97 -5.37
C TRP A 108 -0.56 -0.43 -5.45
N SER A 109 -1.66 -0.67 -4.72
CA SER A 109 -2.33 -1.97 -4.66
C SER A 109 -3.02 -2.28 -5.97
N SER A 110 -3.54 -1.24 -6.65
CA SER A 110 -4.07 -1.37 -8.00
C SER A 110 -3.00 -1.85 -8.98
N GLU A 111 -1.79 -1.29 -8.91
CA GLU A 111 -0.67 -1.70 -9.74
C GLU A 111 -0.14 -3.12 -9.41
N ILE A 112 -0.17 -3.53 -8.13
CA ILE A 112 0.15 -4.91 -7.73
C ILE A 112 -0.88 -5.89 -8.32
N LEU A 113 -2.17 -5.58 -8.20
CA LEU A 113 -3.24 -6.45 -8.68
C LEU A 113 -3.28 -6.56 -10.21
N LEU A 114 -2.92 -5.51 -10.93
CA LEU A 114 -2.76 -5.58 -12.38
C LEU A 114 -1.63 -6.55 -12.79
N ARG A 115 -0.48 -6.49 -12.11
CA ARG A 115 0.62 -7.45 -12.34
C ARG A 115 0.21 -8.86 -11.95
N MET A 116 -0.57 -9.02 -10.88
CA MET A 116 -1.11 -10.30 -10.49
C MET A 116 -2.04 -10.88 -11.56
N ALA A 117 -2.95 -10.08 -12.13
CA ALA A 117 -3.82 -10.51 -13.22
C ALA A 117 -3.04 -10.84 -14.51
N ALA A 118 -1.96 -10.11 -14.78
CA ALA A 118 -1.13 -10.33 -15.96
C ALA A 118 -0.29 -11.62 -15.87
N VAL A 119 0.33 -11.88 -14.71
CA VAL A 119 1.23 -13.02 -14.50
C VAL A 119 0.49 -14.27 -14.03
N PHE A 120 -0.56 -14.10 -13.23
CA PHE A 120 -1.36 -15.18 -12.64
C PHE A 120 -2.86 -15.04 -13.01
N PRO A 121 -3.22 -15.02 -14.31
CA PRO A 121 -4.60 -14.77 -14.73
C PRO A 121 -5.61 -15.79 -14.18
N THR A 122 -5.14 -17.00 -13.82
CA THR A 122 -5.96 -18.05 -13.19
C THR A 122 -6.30 -17.80 -11.72
N LYS A 123 -5.73 -16.77 -11.09
CA LYS A 123 -5.98 -16.40 -9.69
C LYS A 123 -6.91 -15.21 -9.52
N VAL A 124 -7.32 -14.54 -10.61
CA VAL A 124 -8.11 -13.31 -10.55
C VAL A 124 -9.34 -13.43 -11.46
N ILE A 125 -10.53 -13.24 -10.90
CA ILE A 125 -11.81 -13.28 -11.62
C ILE A 125 -12.17 -11.89 -12.16
N SER A 126 -11.99 -10.86 -11.35
CA SER A 126 -12.24 -9.47 -11.71
C SER A 126 -11.39 -8.52 -10.87
N LEU A 127 -11.18 -7.30 -11.34
CA LEU A 127 -10.40 -6.27 -10.64
C LEU A 127 -11.25 -5.04 -10.33
N CYS A 128 -11.19 -4.57 -9.09
CA CYS A 128 -11.62 -3.23 -8.70
C CYS A 128 -10.39 -2.44 -8.25
N LEU A 129 -10.04 -1.38 -8.98
CA LEU A 129 -8.80 -0.64 -8.83
C LEU A 129 -9.11 0.79 -8.37
N CYS A 130 -8.69 1.17 -7.16
CA CYS A 130 -8.85 2.54 -6.69
C CYS A 130 -7.68 3.41 -7.18
N SER A 131 -8.02 4.53 -7.84
CA SER A 131 -7.11 5.61 -8.25
C SER A 131 -5.83 5.12 -8.93
N ILE A 132 -5.98 4.46 -10.08
CA ILE A 132 -4.84 3.92 -10.85
C ILE A 132 -3.95 5.06 -11.42
N PRO A 133 -2.61 4.99 -11.26
CA PRO A 133 -1.73 5.99 -11.82
C PRO A 133 -1.59 5.82 -13.35
N PRO A 134 -1.18 6.88 -14.09
CA PRO A 134 -0.72 6.72 -15.46
C PRO A 134 0.48 5.74 -15.50
N PRO A 135 0.82 5.14 -16.67
CA PRO A 135 1.91 4.17 -16.72
C PRO A 135 3.24 4.82 -16.34
N THR A 136 3.39 6.08 -16.74
CA THR A 136 4.51 6.96 -16.44
C THR A 136 3.95 8.20 -15.75
N LEU A 137 4.49 8.57 -14.60
CA LEU A 137 4.12 9.82 -13.94
C LEU A 137 4.66 11.01 -14.72
N GLU A 138 4.04 12.18 -14.55
CA GLU A 138 4.65 13.41 -15.03
C GLU A 138 5.91 13.72 -14.18
N PRO A 139 7.00 14.26 -14.75
CA PRO A 139 8.27 14.41 -14.03
C PRO A 139 8.17 15.22 -12.72
N TYR A 140 7.27 16.20 -12.65
CA TYR A 140 7.07 16.96 -11.41
C TYR A 140 6.32 16.13 -10.35
N ILE A 141 5.43 15.22 -10.75
CA ILE A 141 4.72 14.32 -9.84
C ILE A 141 5.72 13.29 -9.28
N GLU A 142 6.57 12.71 -10.14
CA GLU A 142 7.64 11.81 -9.70
C GLU A 142 8.56 12.50 -8.68
N ARG A 143 9.02 13.71 -8.99
CA ARG A 143 9.86 14.48 -8.08
C ARG A 143 9.16 14.78 -6.76
N ALA A 144 7.91 15.27 -6.81
CA ALA A 144 7.14 15.56 -5.60
C ALA A 144 6.99 14.32 -4.72
N PHE A 145 6.72 13.14 -5.30
CA PHE A 145 6.69 11.90 -4.53
C PHE A 145 8.04 11.60 -3.89
N GLN A 146 9.12 11.66 -4.67
CA GLN A 146 10.45 11.38 -4.16
C GLN A 146 10.80 12.29 -2.98
N GLU A 147 10.59 13.61 -3.11
CA GLU A 147 10.79 14.60 -2.05
C GLU A 147 9.93 14.29 -0.81
N CYS A 148 8.64 13.98 -0.98
CA CYS A 148 7.75 13.65 0.14
C CYS A 148 8.24 12.44 0.95
N PHE A 149 8.67 11.38 0.26
CA PHE A 149 9.12 10.16 0.91
C PHE A 149 10.53 10.29 1.48
N ASP A 150 11.40 11.09 0.85
CA ASP A 150 12.72 11.41 1.37
C ASP A 150 12.60 12.21 2.67
N SER A 151 11.74 13.24 2.75
CA SER A 151 11.50 13.96 4.01
C SER A 151 10.85 13.08 5.10
N CYS A 152 10.16 12.00 4.74
CA CYS A 152 9.68 11.03 5.72
C CYS A 152 10.78 10.07 6.19
N ALA A 153 11.66 9.64 5.29
CA ALA A 153 12.68 8.62 5.55
C ALA A 153 13.99 9.20 6.12
N TYR A 154 14.38 10.38 5.69
CA TYR A 154 15.64 11.04 6.04
C TYR A 154 15.44 12.56 6.29
N PRO A 155 14.58 12.95 7.25
CA PRO A 155 14.44 14.35 7.62
C PRO A 155 15.68 14.87 8.36
N GLU A 156 16.07 16.11 8.09
CA GLU A 156 17.09 16.87 8.83
C GLU A 156 16.56 17.39 10.17
N SER A 157 15.24 17.55 10.31
CA SER A 157 14.57 18.11 11.48
C SER A 157 13.17 17.52 11.71
N VAL A 158 12.59 17.72 12.90
CA VAL A 158 11.21 17.30 13.20
C VAL A 158 10.22 18.04 12.31
N GLU A 159 10.50 19.31 12.04
CA GLU A 159 9.70 20.19 11.19
C GLU A 159 9.67 19.68 9.74
N GLU A 160 10.81 19.28 9.19
CA GLU A 160 10.86 18.68 7.86
C GLU A 160 10.09 17.35 7.79
N TRP A 161 10.19 16.53 8.84
CA TRP A 161 9.40 15.31 8.90
C TRP A 161 7.89 15.59 8.93
N ASP A 162 7.46 16.58 9.71
CA ASP A 162 6.07 17.02 9.76
C ASP A 162 5.58 17.55 8.40
N GLU A 163 6.43 18.25 7.65
CA GLU A 163 6.15 18.68 6.28
C GLU A 163 6.00 17.49 5.33
N GLY A 164 6.93 16.53 5.39
CA GLY A 164 6.86 15.29 4.61
C GLY A 164 5.58 14.50 4.87
N VAL A 165 5.22 14.30 6.14
CA VAL A 165 3.97 13.62 6.53
C VAL A 165 2.75 14.40 6.05
N GLY A 166 2.76 15.73 6.18
CA GLY A 166 1.71 16.60 5.68
C GLY A 166 1.53 16.47 4.16
N ALA A 167 2.62 16.35 3.41
CA ALA A 167 2.59 16.20 1.96
C ALA A 167 2.09 14.81 1.54
N VAL A 168 2.53 13.73 2.20
CA VAL A 168 2.01 12.38 1.95
C VAL A 168 0.52 12.28 2.36
N GLN A 169 0.11 12.98 3.42
CA GLN A 169 -1.30 13.09 3.80
C GLN A 169 -2.11 13.80 2.71
N TRP A 170 -1.63 14.95 2.21
CA TRP A 170 -2.27 15.67 1.11
C TRP A 170 -2.39 14.81 -0.15
N PHE A 171 -1.36 14.02 -0.47
CA PHE A 171 -1.42 13.07 -1.59
C PHE A 171 -2.57 12.05 -1.45
N ASN A 172 -2.79 11.52 -0.25
CA ASN A 172 -3.81 10.51 0.00
C ASN A 172 -5.23 11.09 0.15
N PHE A 173 -5.34 12.29 0.69
CA PHE A 173 -6.59 12.85 1.23
C PHE A 173 -7.02 14.16 0.58
N GLY A 174 -6.18 14.80 -0.23
CA GLY A 174 -6.45 16.13 -0.78
C GLY A 174 -6.46 17.20 0.30
N ASP A 175 -7.42 18.13 0.21
CA ASP A 175 -7.62 19.18 1.21
C ASP A 175 -8.00 18.56 2.58
N PRO A 176 -7.13 18.66 3.61
CA PRO A 176 -7.39 18.06 4.92
C PRO A 176 -8.65 18.62 5.60
N SER A 177 -9.12 19.81 5.24
CA SER A 177 -10.33 20.40 5.82
C SER A 177 -11.62 19.68 5.43
N LEU A 178 -11.58 18.90 4.35
CA LEU A 178 -12.72 18.11 3.85
C LEU A 178 -12.78 16.71 4.49
N ILE A 179 -11.78 16.34 5.28
CA ILE A 179 -11.64 14.99 5.82
C ILE A 179 -11.77 15.01 7.35
N ASP A 180 -12.42 13.98 7.88
CA ASP A 180 -12.51 13.79 9.33
C ASP A 180 -11.10 13.77 9.97
N ARG A 181 -10.89 14.63 10.96
CA ARG A 181 -9.60 14.78 11.65
C ARG A 181 -9.14 13.48 12.30
N ASP A 182 -10.06 12.69 12.85
CA ASP A 182 -9.70 11.42 13.47
C ASP A 182 -9.16 10.44 12.42
N ILE A 183 -9.64 10.47 11.16
CA ILE A 183 -9.06 9.65 10.07
C ILE A 183 -7.62 10.08 9.77
N LEU A 184 -7.37 11.39 9.69
CA LEU A 184 -6.04 11.94 9.42
C LEU A 184 -5.05 11.62 10.55
N ASP A 185 -5.47 11.81 11.80
CA ASP A 185 -4.66 11.47 12.99
C ASP A 185 -4.41 9.96 13.08
N GLU A 186 -5.43 9.15 12.80
CA GLU A 186 -5.34 7.69 12.76
C GLU A 186 -4.30 7.23 11.71
N TRP A 187 -4.29 7.86 10.53
CA TRP A 187 -3.32 7.61 9.47
C TRP A 187 -1.89 8.03 9.86
N ALA A 188 -1.72 9.28 10.30
CA ALA A 188 -0.41 9.81 10.68
C ALA A 188 0.21 9.02 11.83
N SER A 189 -0.62 8.57 12.79
CA SER A 189 -0.16 7.73 13.89
C SER A 189 0.44 6.39 13.43
N VAL A 190 -0.04 5.81 12.31
CA VAL A 190 0.55 4.60 11.73
C VAL A 190 1.95 4.89 11.21
N LEU A 191 2.14 6.02 10.54
CA LEU A 191 3.47 6.45 10.07
C LEU A 191 4.43 6.64 11.25
N VAL A 192 4.03 7.39 12.27
CA VAL A 192 4.84 7.62 13.47
C VAL A 192 5.29 6.29 14.11
N ARG A 193 4.40 5.30 14.22
CA ARG A 193 4.70 4.00 14.86
C ARG A 193 5.60 3.11 14.02
N ARG A 194 5.32 3.02 12.72
CA ARG A 194 5.94 1.99 11.87
C ARG A 194 7.05 2.49 11.00
N ILE A 195 6.95 3.75 10.63
CA ILE A 195 7.81 4.42 9.67
C ILE A 195 8.35 5.73 10.28
N PRO A 196 8.79 5.75 11.57
CA PRO A 196 9.54 6.89 12.06
C PRO A 196 10.89 6.97 11.33
N PRO A 197 11.56 8.13 11.36
CA PRO A 197 12.89 8.30 10.76
C PRO A 197 13.92 7.27 11.26
N SER A 198 13.83 6.87 12.54
CA SER A 198 14.66 5.81 13.12
C SER A 198 14.42 4.40 12.53
N ARG A 199 13.48 4.27 11.59
CA ARG A 199 13.15 3.06 10.82
C ARG A 199 13.06 3.38 9.32
N SER A 200 13.92 4.27 8.84
CA SER A 200 13.97 4.71 7.45
C SER A 200 14.08 3.56 6.43
N ILE A 201 14.77 2.47 6.79
CA ILE A 201 14.82 1.23 5.98
C ILE A 201 13.41 0.68 5.73
N ASP A 202 12.57 0.65 6.76
CA ASP A 202 11.20 0.14 6.64
C ASP A 202 10.35 1.07 5.76
N CYS A 203 10.53 2.39 5.87
CA CYS A 203 9.94 3.37 4.96
C CYS A 203 10.28 3.04 3.51
N CYS A 204 11.59 2.96 3.26
CA CYS A 204 12.14 2.74 1.94
C CYS A 204 11.61 1.43 1.34
N LEU A 205 11.61 0.34 2.09
CA LEU A 205 11.14 -0.96 1.63
C LEU A 205 9.62 -1.01 1.38
N CYS A 206 8.82 -0.21 2.09
CA CYS A 206 7.39 -0.08 1.81
C CYS A 206 7.13 0.64 0.49
N VAL A 207 7.88 1.71 0.24
CA VAL A 207 7.60 2.69 -0.82
C VAL A 207 8.33 2.37 -2.12
N TRP A 208 9.54 1.84 -2.04
CA TRP A 208 10.45 1.63 -3.17
C TRP A 208 9.83 0.84 -4.32
N PRO A 209 9.09 -0.28 -4.09
CA PRO A 209 8.46 -0.99 -5.19
C PRO A 209 7.52 -0.11 -6.01
N PHE A 210 6.78 0.78 -5.35
CA PHE A 210 5.84 1.68 -6.02
C PHE A 210 6.56 2.83 -6.73
N LEU A 211 7.49 3.52 -6.06
CA LEU A 211 8.26 4.61 -6.69
C LEU A 211 9.06 4.10 -7.88
N GLY A 212 9.77 2.99 -7.71
CA GLY A 212 10.53 2.34 -8.76
C GLY A 212 9.68 1.99 -9.98
N ALA A 213 8.41 1.64 -9.76
CA ALA A 213 7.51 1.33 -10.86
C ALA A 213 7.02 2.54 -11.65
N CYS A 214 6.97 3.69 -10.99
CA CYS A 214 6.43 4.94 -11.53
C CYS A 214 7.51 5.89 -12.09
N LYS A 215 8.81 5.55 -12.02
CA LYS A 215 9.90 6.42 -12.49
C LYS A 215 9.81 6.72 -13.99
N VAL A 216 9.90 7.99 -14.38
CA VAL A 216 9.95 8.43 -15.78
C VAL A 216 11.21 7.89 -16.47
N SER A 217 12.34 7.92 -15.74
CA SER A 217 13.63 7.49 -16.27
C SER A 217 13.67 6.00 -16.61
N LYS A 218 12.83 5.18 -15.97
CA LYS A 218 12.76 3.74 -16.19
C LYS A 218 11.40 3.18 -15.78
N PRO A 219 10.37 3.34 -16.62
CA PRO A 219 9.05 2.88 -16.26
C PRO A 219 9.00 1.36 -16.05
N ASP A 220 8.33 0.91 -14.99
CA ASP A 220 8.00 -0.51 -14.81
C ASP A 220 6.63 -0.83 -15.40
N HIS A 221 6.48 -0.67 -16.71
CA HIS A 221 5.22 -1.07 -17.34
C HIS A 221 5.09 -2.58 -17.38
N ILE A 222 3.85 -3.06 -17.26
CA ILE A 222 3.49 -4.42 -17.62
C ILE A 222 3.75 -4.57 -19.14
N PRO A 223 4.68 -5.43 -19.57
CA PRO A 223 4.97 -5.62 -20.99
C PRO A 223 3.71 -6.00 -21.78
N ASP A 224 3.60 -5.57 -23.04
CA ASP A 224 2.42 -5.78 -23.89
C ASP A 224 1.93 -7.22 -23.94
N GLY A 225 2.85 -8.17 -24.02
CA GLY A 225 2.52 -9.59 -24.02
C GLY A 225 1.85 -10.06 -22.73
N LEU A 226 2.34 -9.63 -21.56
CA LEU A 226 1.69 -9.91 -20.27
C LEU A 226 0.39 -9.13 -20.10
N ARG A 227 0.37 -7.86 -20.53
CA ARG A 227 -0.83 -7.00 -20.49
C ARG A 227 -1.99 -7.62 -21.27
N SER A 228 -1.70 -8.29 -22.39
CA SER A 228 -2.71 -9.00 -23.19
C SER A 228 -3.38 -10.18 -22.48
N GLU A 229 -2.82 -10.67 -21.37
CA GLU A 229 -3.40 -11.74 -20.55
C GLU A 229 -4.50 -11.24 -19.61
N ILE A 230 -4.62 -9.93 -19.41
CA ILE A 230 -5.62 -9.30 -18.54
C ILE A 230 -6.97 -9.26 -19.28
N LYS A 231 -7.63 -10.43 -19.41
CA LYS A 231 -8.90 -10.63 -20.13
C LYS A 231 -10.09 -10.75 -19.17
N LEU A 232 -10.15 -9.86 -18.18
CA LEU A 232 -11.13 -9.89 -17.11
C LEU A 232 -11.87 -8.56 -16.96
N PRO A 233 -13.04 -8.51 -16.30
CA PRO A 233 -13.72 -7.27 -15.96
C PRO A 233 -12.88 -6.38 -15.04
N ILE A 234 -12.82 -5.08 -15.34
CA ILE A 234 -12.09 -4.08 -14.53
C ILE A 234 -13.00 -2.89 -14.20
N LEU A 235 -13.22 -2.65 -12.91
CA LEU A 235 -13.76 -1.40 -12.40
C LEU A 235 -12.60 -0.53 -11.92
N ILE A 236 -12.53 0.72 -12.39
CA ILE A 236 -11.67 1.72 -11.78
C ILE A 236 -12.56 2.66 -10.96
N LEU A 237 -12.28 2.76 -9.66
CA LEU A 237 -12.91 3.73 -8.77
C LEU A 237 -11.96 4.90 -8.57
N ARG A 238 -12.44 6.13 -8.74
CA ARG A 238 -11.69 7.34 -8.38
C ARG A 238 -12.52 8.22 -7.46
N GLY A 239 -11.84 8.98 -6.62
CA GLY A 239 -12.48 10.09 -5.91
C GLY A 239 -12.52 11.35 -6.77
N ALA A 240 -13.64 12.10 -6.71
CA ALA A 240 -13.80 13.36 -7.42
C ALA A 240 -12.76 14.41 -7.00
N ASN A 241 -12.40 14.42 -5.71
CA ASN A 241 -11.41 15.30 -5.09
C ASN A 241 -9.97 14.75 -5.19
N ASN A 242 -9.75 13.65 -5.93
CA ASN A 242 -8.39 13.22 -6.24
C ASN A 242 -7.78 14.17 -7.28
N THR A 243 -6.86 15.02 -6.81
CA THR A 243 -6.14 16.02 -7.62
C THR A 243 -4.94 15.44 -8.36
N VAL A 244 -4.49 14.24 -8.01
CA VAL A 244 -3.27 13.62 -8.57
C VAL A 244 -3.60 12.72 -9.76
N PHE A 245 -4.64 11.90 -9.65
CA PHE A 245 -5.07 11.00 -10.74
C PHE A 245 -6.46 11.39 -11.24
N THR A 246 -6.47 12.10 -12.37
CA THR A 246 -7.67 12.65 -12.99
C THR A 246 -8.56 11.56 -13.59
N GLU A 247 -9.82 11.90 -13.87
CA GLU A 247 -10.75 11.01 -14.58
C GLU A 247 -10.25 10.63 -15.97
N ALA A 248 -9.73 11.61 -16.72
CA ALA A 248 -9.14 11.38 -18.03
C ALA A 248 -7.94 10.43 -17.94
N GLY A 249 -7.10 10.56 -16.91
CA GLY A 249 -5.99 9.64 -16.66
C GLY A 249 -6.46 8.21 -16.36
N CYS A 250 -7.46 8.07 -15.48
CA CYS A 250 -8.06 6.77 -15.17
C CYS A 250 -8.70 6.12 -16.40
N GLN A 251 -9.42 6.89 -17.23
CA GLN A 251 -10.01 6.41 -18.47
C GLN A 251 -8.95 6.03 -19.50
N GLY A 252 -7.88 6.84 -19.63
CA GLY A 252 -6.73 6.52 -20.46
C GLY A 252 -6.12 5.18 -20.07
N ARG A 253 -5.93 4.96 -18.76
CA ARG A 253 -5.43 3.68 -18.24
C ARG A 253 -6.34 2.51 -18.53
N LEU A 254 -7.66 2.69 -18.44
CA LEU A 254 -8.59 1.63 -18.83
C LEU A 254 -8.47 1.27 -20.31
N ASN A 255 -8.34 2.30 -21.17
CA ASN A 255 -8.26 2.13 -22.62
C ASN A 255 -6.97 1.43 -23.08
N GLU A 256 -5.92 1.47 -22.25
CA GLU A 256 -4.67 0.73 -22.50
C GLU A 256 -4.76 -0.76 -22.18
N LEU A 257 -5.78 -1.18 -21.43
CA LEU A 257 -6.00 -2.58 -21.07
C LEU A 257 -6.90 -3.26 -22.12
N PRO A 258 -6.82 -4.60 -22.27
CA PRO A 258 -7.73 -5.31 -23.16
C PRO A 258 -9.19 -4.98 -22.85
N ALA A 259 -9.94 -4.61 -23.89
CA ALA A 259 -11.33 -4.23 -23.74
C ALA A 259 -12.16 -5.40 -23.19
N HIS A 260 -13.08 -5.09 -22.27
CA HIS A 260 -14.02 -6.04 -21.70
C HIS A 260 -15.35 -5.33 -21.47
N GLU A 261 -16.48 -5.98 -21.76
CA GLU A 261 -17.80 -5.33 -21.79
C GLU A 261 -18.24 -4.76 -20.43
N HIS A 262 -17.85 -5.41 -19.34
CA HIS A 262 -18.10 -4.95 -17.96
C HIS A 262 -17.04 -3.99 -17.41
N SER A 263 -16.04 -3.58 -18.21
CA SER A 263 -14.99 -2.67 -17.74
C SER A 263 -15.43 -1.21 -17.80
N LYS A 264 -15.26 -0.46 -16.70
CA LYS A 264 -15.66 0.97 -16.63
C LYS A 264 -14.91 1.74 -15.56
N VAL A 265 -14.88 3.07 -15.71
CA VAL A 265 -14.46 4.01 -14.66
C VAL A 265 -15.70 4.56 -13.95
N LYS A 266 -15.65 4.69 -12.63
CA LYS A 266 -16.65 5.41 -11.83
C LYS A 266 -15.97 6.42 -10.92
N THR A 267 -16.56 7.61 -10.84
CA THR A 267 -16.19 8.66 -9.90
C THR A 267 -17.08 8.59 -8.67
N ILE A 268 -16.47 8.68 -7.49
CA ILE A 268 -17.14 8.82 -6.20
C ILE A 268 -17.06 10.30 -5.82
N GLU A 269 -18.21 10.96 -5.76
CA GLU A 269 -18.33 12.36 -5.40
C GLU A 269 -17.70 12.64 -4.03
N ASP A 270 -17.10 13.82 -3.91
CA ASP A 270 -16.41 14.33 -2.71
C ASP A 270 -15.23 13.50 -2.18
N ALA A 271 -14.98 12.31 -2.74
CA ALA A 271 -13.95 11.41 -2.24
C ALA A 271 -12.55 11.83 -2.71
N PRO A 272 -11.52 11.68 -1.85
CA PRO A 272 -10.12 11.81 -2.25
C PRO A 272 -9.59 10.49 -2.84
N LEU A 273 -8.27 10.38 -2.98
CA LEU A 273 -7.59 9.18 -3.47
C LEU A 273 -7.92 7.94 -2.60
N LEU A 274 -7.89 8.07 -1.27
CA LEU A 274 -8.28 7.02 -0.31
C LEU A 274 -9.81 6.98 -0.06
N CYS A 275 -10.59 6.80 -1.12
CA CYS A 275 -12.05 6.73 -1.05
C CYS A 275 -12.57 5.55 -0.21
N THR A 276 -11.87 4.41 -0.19
CA THR A 276 -12.27 3.23 0.61
C THR A 276 -12.27 3.47 2.12
N LYS A 277 -11.46 4.41 2.60
CA LYS A 277 -11.40 4.79 4.02
C LYS A 277 -12.35 5.94 4.35
N THR A 278 -12.42 6.95 3.48
CA THR A 278 -13.16 8.20 3.72
C THR A 278 -14.64 8.11 3.31
N HIS A 279 -14.93 7.35 2.26
CA HIS A 279 -16.26 7.14 1.68
C HIS A 279 -16.53 5.63 1.53
N PRO A 280 -16.41 4.85 2.62
CA PRO A 280 -16.47 3.40 2.54
C PRO A 280 -17.82 2.93 1.98
N ARG A 281 -18.94 3.57 2.37
CA ARG A 281 -20.30 3.16 1.98
C ARG A 281 -20.55 3.36 0.49
N GLU A 282 -20.21 4.53 -0.01
CA GLU A 282 -20.34 4.93 -1.41
C GLU A 282 -19.45 4.04 -2.30
N THR A 283 -18.22 3.77 -1.83
CA THR A 283 -17.31 2.83 -2.48
C THR A 283 -17.92 1.43 -2.56
N ALA A 284 -18.51 0.93 -1.46
CA ALA A 284 -19.14 -0.37 -1.41
C ALA A 284 -20.35 -0.47 -2.33
N VAL A 285 -21.21 0.54 -2.36
CA VAL A 285 -22.33 0.62 -3.32
C VAL A 285 -21.82 0.56 -4.76
N CYS A 286 -20.84 1.41 -5.12
CA CYS A 286 -20.29 1.43 -6.47
C CYS A 286 -19.68 0.08 -6.89
N TYR A 287 -18.96 -0.57 -5.99
CA TYR A 287 -18.38 -1.90 -6.19
C TYR A 287 -19.46 -2.97 -6.34
N MET A 288 -20.44 -3.00 -5.43
CA MET A 288 -21.49 -4.02 -5.42
C MET A 288 -22.40 -3.93 -6.64
N ASP A 289 -22.77 -2.72 -7.06
CA ASP A 289 -23.55 -2.50 -8.28
C ASP A 289 -22.86 -3.05 -9.52
N TRP A 290 -21.54 -2.94 -9.60
CA TRP A 290 -20.76 -3.47 -10.71
C TRP A 290 -20.55 -4.97 -10.61
N VAL A 291 -20.14 -5.48 -9.45
CA VAL A 291 -19.76 -6.89 -9.30
C VAL A 291 -20.98 -7.80 -9.39
N LYS A 292 -22.18 -7.31 -9.06
CA LYS A 292 -23.43 -8.08 -9.16
C LYS A 292 -23.66 -8.63 -10.57
N GLU A 293 -23.42 -7.83 -11.61
CA GLU A 293 -23.55 -8.28 -13.02
C GLU A 293 -22.62 -9.47 -13.33
N ILE A 294 -21.41 -9.45 -12.75
CA ILE A 294 -20.40 -10.49 -12.94
C ILE A 294 -20.77 -11.75 -12.16
N LEU A 295 -21.30 -11.59 -10.94
CA LEU A 295 -21.75 -12.69 -10.08
C LEU A 295 -22.96 -13.42 -10.65
N ASP A 296 -23.92 -12.66 -11.19
CA ASP A 296 -25.15 -13.20 -11.81
C ASP A 296 -24.87 -13.82 -13.20
N GLY A 297 -23.73 -13.48 -13.82
CA GLY A 297 -23.31 -13.95 -15.14
C GLY A 297 -22.61 -15.32 -15.16
N LYS A 298 -22.27 -15.79 -16.38
CA LYS A 298 -21.55 -17.06 -16.62
C LYS A 298 -20.09 -17.07 -16.10
N TYR A 299 -19.55 -15.91 -15.71
CA TYR A 299 -18.14 -15.77 -15.29
C TYR A 299 -17.82 -16.53 -14.00
N SER A 300 -18.80 -16.71 -13.11
CA SER A 300 -18.60 -17.45 -11.85
C SER A 300 -18.30 -18.94 -12.06
N GLN A 301 -18.79 -19.54 -13.16
CA GLN A 301 -18.70 -20.99 -13.38
C GLN A 301 -17.57 -21.42 -14.32
N SER A 302 -17.13 -20.58 -15.28
CA SER A 302 -16.17 -21.01 -16.31
C SER A 302 -14.69 -20.96 -15.87
N MET A 303 -14.34 -20.15 -14.88
CA MET A 303 -12.94 -19.97 -14.42
C MET A 303 -12.52 -20.93 -13.32
N GLN A 304 -13.47 -21.46 -12.53
CA GLN A 304 -13.15 -22.31 -11.38
C GLN A 304 -12.76 -23.75 -11.76
N ALA A 305 -13.04 -24.20 -12.98
CA ALA A 305 -13.15 -25.63 -13.25
C ALA A 305 -11.89 -26.35 -13.80
N GLN A 306 -10.89 -25.70 -14.43
CA GLN A 306 -10.02 -26.49 -15.33
C GLN A 306 -8.52 -26.24 -15.45
N ASN A 307 -7.89 -25.22 -14.85
CA ASN A 307 -6.46 -25.03 -15.05
C ASN A 307 -5.68 -25.11 -13.75
N SER A 308 -5.03 -26.25 -13.49
CA SER A 308 -3.87 -26.27 -12.59
C SER A 308 -2.87 -25.24 -13.12
N THR A 309 -2.65 -24.17 -12.38
CA THR A 309 -1.71 -23.12 -12.79
C THR A 309 -0.32 -23.75 -12.95
N CYS A 310 0.21 -23.76 -14.17
CA CYS A 310 1.60 -24.13 -14.38
C CYS A 310 2.47 -22.95 -13.92
N TRP A 311 2.84 -22.93 -12.64
CA TRP A 311 3.64 -21.86 -12.05
C TRP A 311 4.95 -21.58 -12.81
N LYS A 312 5.57 -22.64 -13.34
CA LYS A 312 6.75 -22.54 -14.21
C LYS A 312 6.46 -21.76 -15.50
N SER A 313 5.30 -22.00 -16.14
CA SER A 313 4.89 -21.25 -17.33
C SER A 313 4.74 -19.76 -17.05
N ASN A 314 4.31 -19.37 -15.85
CA ASN A 314 4.22 -17.95 -15.48
C ASN A 314 5.62 -17.29 -15.41
N LEU A 315 6.63 -17.99 -14.88
CA LEU A 315 8.02 -17.50 -14.92
C LEU A 315 8.56 -17.46 -16.36
N GLU A 316 8.28 -18.47 -17.18
CA GLU A 316 8.68 -18.49 -18.60
C GLU A 316 8.09 -17.31 -19.38
N LYS A 317 6.80 -17.01 -19.17
CA LYS A 317 6.14 -15.83 -19.77
C LYS A 317 6.78 -14.53 -19.28
N LEU A 318 7.00 -14.41 -17.97
CA LEU A 318 7.63 -13.22 -17.41
C LEU A 318 9.04 -13.02 -17.98
N ALA A 319 9.85 -14.08 -18.02
CA ALA A 319 11.19 -14.07 -18.60
C ALA A 319 11.18 -13.63 -20.07
N LEU A 320 10.28 -14.21 -20.87
CA LEU A 320 10.13 -13.89 -22.29
C LEU A 320 9.81 -12.41 -22.50
N TYR A 321 8.80 -11.89 -21.81
CA TYR A 321 8.31 -10.54 -22.05
C TYR A 321 9.16 -9.46 -21.37
N CYS A 322 9.85 -9.78 -20.28
CA CYS A 322 10.86 -8.90 -19.68
C CYS A 322 12.25 -9.04 -20.34
N LYS A 323 12.41 -9.94 -21.32
CA LYS A 323 13.67 -10.24 -22.00
C LYS A 323 14.80 -10.59 -21.02
N ASN A 324 14.49 -11.42 -20.03
CA ASN A 324 15.42 -11.84 -18.99
C ASN A 324 15.32 -13.36 -18.76
N GLU A 325 16.14 -14.12 -19.48
CA GLU A 325 16.18 -15.59 -19.41
C GLU A 325 16.54 -16.11 -18.02
N SER A 326 17.26 -15.33 -17.19
CA SER A 326 17.60 -15.73 -15.82
C SER A 326 16.38 -15.94 -14.92
N ILE A 327 15.19 -15.47 -15.33
CA ILE A 327 13.93 -15.66 -14.60
C ILE A 327 13.43 -17.11 -14.75
N VAL A 328 13.67 -17.76 -15.88
CA VAL A 328 13.14 -19.12 -16.20
C VAL A 328 13.64 -20.18 -15.23
N GLU A 329 14.90 -20.07 -14.82
CA GLU A 329 15.58 -21.07 -14.00
C GLU A 329 15.30 -20.92 -12.49
N ARG A 330 14.51 -19.92 -12.10
CA ARG A 330 14.20 -19.64 -10.69
C ARG A 330 13.08 -20.56 -10.20
N ASP A 331 12.97 -20.73 -8.88
CA ASP A 331 11.92 -21.57 -8.28
C ASP A 331 10.54 -20.88 -8.39
N PRO A 332 9.58 -21.42 -9.16
CA PRO A 332 8.27 -20.80 -9.38
C PRO A 332 7.38 -20.77 -8.13
N PHE A 333 7.77 -21.42 -7.04
CA PHE A 333 7.04 -21.39 -5.76
C PHE A 333 7.65 -20.43 -4.72
N GLN A 334 8.66 -19.65 -5.12
CA GLN A 334 9.16 -18.50 -4.35
C GLN A 334 8.70 -17.22 -5.02
N SER A 335 8.02 -16.36 -4.28
CA SER A 335 7.61 -15.05 -4.82
C SER A 335 8.81 -14.18 -5.22
N ASP A 336 9.96 -14.32 -4.56
CA ASP A 336 11.19 -13.60 -4.93
C ASP A 336 11.68 -13.93 -6.34
N SER A 337 11.30 -15.08 -6.90
CA SER A 337 11.68 -15.48 -8.25
C SER A 337 11.07 -14.59 -9.34
N TYR A 338 9.96 -13.91 -9.03
CA TYR A 338 9.20 -13.08 -9.96
C TYR A 338 9.70 -11.63 -10.04
N ASN A 339 10.75 -11.25 -9.30
CA ASN A 339 11.33 -9.91 -9.46
C ASN A 339 11.97 -9.74 -10.85
N ARG A 340 11.81 -8.55 -11.43
CA ARG A 340 12.38 -8.16 -12.73
C ARG A 340 13.68 -7.37 -12.62
N ASN A 341 14.08 -6.99 -11.41
CA ASN A 341 15.23 -6.12 -11.18
C ASN A 341 16.50 -6.72 -11.80
N THR A 342 17.28 -5.89 -12.48
CA THR A 342 18.60 -6.29 -12.95
C THR A 342 19.58 -6.40 -11.77
N LYS A 343 20.73 -7.03 -12.01
CA LYS A 343 21.76 -7.16 -10.97
C LYS A 343 22.23 -5.78 -10.48
N GLU A 344 22.37 -4.83 -11.39
CA GLU A 344 22.77 -3.45 -11.11
C GLU A 344 21.75 -2.73 -10.24
N GLU A 345 20.45 -2.96 -10.47
CA GLU A 345 19.37 -2.40 -9.65
C GLU A 345 19.35 -2.98 -8.24
N VAL A 346 19.52 -4.30 -8.13
CA VAL A 346 19.63 -4.98 -6.83
C VAL A 346 20.85 -4.49 -6.06
N GLU A 347 21.98 -4.26 -6.74
CA GLU A 347 23.18 -3.70 -6.13
C GLU A 347 22.99 -2.24 -5.71
N PHE A 348 22.40 -1.41 -6.58
CA PHE A 348 22.11 -0.01 -6.31
C PHE A 348 21.16 0.15 -5.11
N PHE A 349 20.03 -0.57 -5.11
CA PHE A 349 19.11 -0.55 -3.98
C PHE A 349 19.77 -1.10 -2.71
N GLY A 350 20.65 -2.10 -2.87
CA GLY A 350 21.48 -2.59 -1.78
C GLY A 350 22.40 -1.54 -1.15
N LYS A 351 22.90 -0.57 -1.92
CA LYS A 351 23.68 0.57 -1.41
C LYS A 351 22.79 1.53 -0.64
N ILE A 352 21.64 1.90 -1.22
CA ILE A 352 20.65 2.77 -0.54
C ILE A 352 20.27 2.21 0.83
N LEU A 353 19.96 0.90 0.92
CA LEU A 353 19.61 0.29 2.20
C LEU A 353 20.78 0.29 3.21
N ALA A 354 22.02 0.17 2.73
CA ALA A 354 23.20 0.23 3.59
C ALA A 354 23.45 1.66 4.10
N ASP A 355 23.26 2.65 3.24
CA ASP A 355 23.39 4.07 3.58
C ASP A 355 22.31 4.46 4.60
N LEU A 356 21.03 4.10 4.36
CA LEU A 356 19.95 4.31 5.33
C LEU A 356 20.21 3.62 6.66
N SER A 357 20.74 2.39 6.63
CA SER A 357 21.10 1.66 7.85
C SER A 357 22.17 2.35 8.68
N THR A 358 23.06 3.11 8.05
CA THR A 358 24.14 3.84 8.72
C THR A 358 23.58 5.06 9.44
N HIS A 359 22.64 5.77 8.81
CA HIS A 359 22.12 7.03 9.35
C HIS A 359 20.90 6.88 10.27
N GLN A 360 20.13 5.79 10.19
CA GLN A 360 18.88 5.63 10.96
C GLN A 360 19.07 5.72 12.49
N VAL A 361 20.25 5.39 13.02
CA VAL A 361 20.54 5.38 14.47
C VAL A 361 20.71 6.80 15.00
N GLU A 362 21.07 7.73 14.12
CA GLU A 362 21.35 9.12 14.46
C GLU A 362 20.10 10.00 14.42
N THR A 363 18.99 9.50 13.87
CA THR A 363 17.76 10.26 13.73
C THR A 363 16.92 10.32 15.02
N PHE A 364 16.05 11.33 15.12
CA PHE A 364 15.19 11.55 16.28
C PHE A 364 14.04 10.54 16.38
N SER A 365 13.50 10.40 17.60
CA SER A 365 12.29 9.61 17.86
C SER A 365 11.09 10.53 18.03
N LEU A 366 9.96 10.13 17.45
CA LEU A 366 8.72 10.88 17.50
C LEU A 366 7.83 10.38 18.63
N PHE A 367 7.13 11.31 19.28
CA PHE A 367 6.16 10.96 20.30
C PHE A 367 5.04 10.10 19.70
N GLY A 368 4.70 8.99 20.35
CA GLY A 368 3.80 7.98 19.79
C GLY A 368 4.48 6.88 18.96
N GLY A 369 5.79 6.95 18.70
CA GLY A 369 6.51 5.92 17.93
C GLY A 369 6.51 4.52 18.57
N ARG A 370 6.23 4.44 19.87
CA ARG A 370 6.07 3.19 20.63
C ARG A 370 4.62 2.89 21.03
N ALA A 371 3.67 3.65 20.51
CA ALA A 371 2.27 3.42 20.81
C ALA A 371 1.85 2.01 20.34
N PRO A 372 0.91 1.36 21.04
CA PRO A 372 0.42 0.05 20.67
C PRO A 372 -0.17 0.01 19.26
N GLU A 373 0.00 -1.13 18.60
CA GLU A 373 -0.58 -1.41 17.29
C GLU A 373 -2.06 -1.76 17.37
N ARG A 374 -2.80 -1.61 16.27
CA ARG A 374 -4.26 -1.82 16.22
C ARG A 374 -4.73 -3.22 16.60
N TRP A 375 -3.89 -4.22 16.39
CA TRP A 375 -4.18 -5.61 16.71
C TRP A 375 -3.87 -5.99 18.15
N THR A 376 -3.41 -5.04 18.98
CA THR A 376 -3.17 -5.28 20.40
C THR A 376 -4.44 -5.17 21.24
N GLY A 377 -5.54 -4.68 20.67
CA GLY A 377 -6.78 -4.39 21.40
C GLY A 377 -6.74 -3.08 22.19
N ALA A 378 -5.69 -2.28 22.03
CA ALA A 378 -5.58 -0.95 22.64
C ALA A 378 -6.68 0.00 22.15
N SER A 379 -7.09 0.90 23.03
CA SER A 379 -8.06 1.95 22.71
C SER A 379 -7.48 2.98 21.73
N PHE A 380 -8.35 3.77 21.09
CA PHE A 380 -7.90 4.83 20.17
C PHE A 380 -6.92 5.80 20.82
N LYS A 381 -7.16 6.19 22.08
CA LYS A 381 -6.28 7.12 22.82
C LYS A 381 -4.90 6.51 23.11
N GLU A 382 -4.83 5.20 23.35
CA GLU A 382 -3.56 4.51 23.54
C GLU A 382 -2.80 4.37 22.23
N MET A 383 -3.50 4.07 21.14
CA MET A 383 -2.89 3.97 19.81
C MET A 383 -2.45 5.33 19.28
N VAL A 384 -3.24 6.37 19.53
CA VAL A 384 -3.05 7.75 19.05
C VAL A 384 -2.85 8.67 20.26
N PRO A 385 -1.75 8.51 21.01
CA PRO A 385 -1.47 9.35 22.18
C PRO A 385 -1.08 10.78 21.76
N TRP A 386 -0.71 10.95 20.49
CA TRP A 386 -0.37 12.20 19.83
C TRP A 386 -1.23 12.38 18.59
N ARG A 387 -1.65 13.62 18.34
CA ARG A 387 -2.47 13.98 17.17
C ARG A 387 -1.69 14.90 16.26
N PHE A 388 -1.47 14.46 15.02
CA PHE A 388 -0.81 15.24 13.99
C PHE A 388 -1.57 16.54 13.70
N SER A 389 -2.91 16.51 13.81
CA SER A 389 -3.78 17.66 13.63
C SER A 389 -3.58 18.78 14.66
N SER A 390 -3.03 18.48 15.85
CA SER A 390 -2.77 19.45 16.92
C SER A 390 -1.29 19.76 17.13
N ARG A 391 -0.39 19.27 16.26
CA ARG A 391 1.07 19.43 16.42
C ARG A 391 1.52 20.88 16.60
N PHE A 392 0.86 21.82 15.91
CA PHE A 392 1.16 23.25 16.03
C PHE A 392 0.56 23.90 17.28
N ASP A 393 -0.50 23.33 17.84
CA ASP A 393 -1.09 23.84 19.09
C ASP A 393 -0.17 23.50 20.27
N GLU A 394 0.45 22.31 20.28
CA GLU A 394 1.45 21.92 21.28
C GLU A 394 2.71 22.78 21.19
N ALA A 395 3.22 23.05 19.98
CA ALA A 395 4.35 23.96 19.77
C ALA A 395 4.04 25.41 20.23
N ARG A 396 2.80 25.86 20.06
CA ARG A 396 2.34 27.16 20.57
C ARG A 396 2.24 27.18 22.08
N LEU A 397 1.75 26.09 22.69
CA LEU A 397 1.64 25.97 24.15
C LEU A 397 3.01 25.86 24.83
N SER A 398 3.98 25.18 24.21
CA SER A 398 5.36 25.09 24.72
C SER A 398 6.14 26.40 24.53
N ALA A 399 5.92 27.12 23.42
CA ALA A 399 6.53 28.42 23.16
C ALA A 399 6.02 29.55 24.07
N GLN A 400 4.84 29.39 24.69
CA GLN A 400 4.31 30.36 25.67
C GLN A 400 4.99 30.26 27.04
N GLY A 401 6.00 29.38 27.19
CA GLY A 401 6.64 29.10 28.48
C GLY A 401 5.69 28.39 29.45
N PRO A 402 6.19 27.88 30.58
CA PRO A 402 5.31 27.36 31.61
C PRO A 402 4.35 28.48 32.03
N VAL A 403 3.07 28.35 31.68
CA VAL A 403 2.02 29.09 32.36
C VAL A 403 2.08 28.61 33.80
N LEU A 404 2.73 29.39 34.66
CA LEU A 404 2.78 29.23 36.10
C LEU A 404 1.33 29.27 36.64
N GLN A 405 0.60 28.16 36.51
CA GLN A 405 -0.44 27.84 37.47
C GLN A 405 0.30 27.37 38.72
N HIS A 406 0.45 28.28 39.68
CA HIS A 406 0.88 27.97 41.03
C HIS A 406 -0.08 26.93 41.65
N SER A 407 0.18 25.65 41.41
CA SER A 407 -0.17 24.61 42.35
C SER A 407 1.08 24.31 43.17
N LYS A 408 1.02 24.63 44.46
CA LYS A 408 2.05 24.29 45.45
C LYS A 408 2.13 22.78 45.57
N HIS A 409 2.95 22.11 44.77
CA HIS A 409 3.53 20.83 45.16
C HIS A 409 4.92 20.70 44.55
N ASP A 410 5.89 20.51 45.45
CA ASP A 410 7.31 20.33 45.17
C ASP A 410 7.52 19.07 44.32
N CYS A 411 7.89 19.25 43.06
CA CYS A 411 8.57 18.25 42.26
C CYS A 411 9.80 18.91 41.65
N GLU A 412 10.97 18.41 42.02
CA GLU A 412 12.25 18.78 41.39
C GLU A 412 12.22 18.34 39.92
N VAL A 413 12.35 19.31 39.02
CA VAL A 413 12.51 19.06 37.58
C VAL A 413 14.00 19.21 37.26
N GLU A 414 14.63 18.12 36.81
CA GLU A 414 15.98 18.19 36.23
C GLU A 414 15.92 18.90 34.87
N GLU A 415 16.73 19.95 34.75
CA GLU A 415 16.85 20.81 33.58
C GLU A 415 17.58 20.06 32.45
N ILE A 416 16.86 19.69 31.38
CA ILE A 416 17.47 19.12 30.17
C ILE A 416 18.02 20.29 29.34
N GLN A 417 19.35 20.46 29.33
CA GLN A 417 20.01 21.40 28.42
C GLN A 417 19.96 20.88 26.98
N ILE A 418 19.16 21.53 26.14
CA ILE A 418 19.18 21.35 24.69
C ILE A 418 20.35 22.16 24.13
N LYS A 419 21.36 21.51 23.56
CA LYS A 419 22.44 22.17 22.83
C LYS A 419 21.95 22.61 21.45
N THR A 420 21.65 23.89 21.30
CA THR A 420 21.49 24.55 20.00
C THR A 420 22.85 24.94 19.43
N SER A 421 23.36 24.18 18.47
CA SER A 421 24.09 24.67 17.29
C SER A 421 24.69 23.49 16.53
N VAL A 422 24.16 23.18 15.36
CA VAL A 422 24.88 22.42 14.32
C VAL A 422 25.05 23.38 13.15
N GLU A 423 26.29 23.75 12.85
CA GLU A 423 26.61 24.45 11.61
C GLU A 423 26.43 23.46 10.46
N VAL A 424 25.42 23.69 9.63
CA VAL A 424 25.18 22.93 8.40
C VAL A 424 26.18 23.41 7.35
N CYS A 425 27.14 22.56 7.01
CA CYS A 425 28.05 22.78 5.90
C CYS A 425 27.42 22.17 4.65
N SER A 426 26.76 23.00 3.83
CA SER A 426 26.19 22.59 2.55
C SER A 426 27.30 22.21 1.57
N GLN A 427 27.44 20.92 1.25
CA GLN A 427 28.12 20.48 0.03
C GLN A 427 27.07 20.04 -0.97
N ASP A 428 26.98 20.79 -2.07
CA ASP A 428 26.12 20.51 -3.21
C ASP A 428 26.42 19.11 -3.80
N LEU A 429 25.47 18.19 -3.67
CA LEU A 429 25.42 16.96 -4.45
C LEU A 429 24.52 17.18 -5.67
N VAL A 430 25.02 17.93 -6.64
CA VAL A 430 24.49 17.90 -8.02
C VAL A 430 25.52 17.25 -8.92
N GLY A 431 25.28 15.98 -9.23
CA GLY A 431 25.94 15.27 -10.32
C GLY A 431 26.33 13.85 -9.95
N LEU A 432 25.42 12.89 -10.18
CA LEU A 432 25.70 11.54 -10.67
C LEU A 432 24.42 10.88 -11.19
#